data_AF-A0A1B7TBC2-F1
#
_entry.id   AF-A0A1B7TBC2-F1
#
_cell.length_a   1.000
_cell.length_b   1.000
_cell.length_c   1.000
_cell.angle_alpha   90.00
_cell.angle_beta   90.00
_cell.angle_gamma   90.00
#
_symmetry.space_group_name_H-M   'P 1'
#
loop_
_entity.id
_entity.type
_entity.pdbx_description
1 polymer ?
#
loop_
_entity_poly.entity_id
_entity_poly.type
_entity_poly.pdbx_seq_one_letter_code
_entity_poly.pdbx_strand_id
1 'polypeptide(L)'
;MIKKYVLIFFISLFSIIASIGLNDFTIGKRKNKTTNSSSSTNVYAANDYEHLKVNDKADIKSKMTIEGKALSHLFRRSSSSGTCAFISNAANVVAVDESGLNKGYAMHSDQACTYDSWCPYACKPGMLMAQYDSSVTSYQGYPSSMRGGIYCDSNGEIQLKNSGKGYCYEGKGTLSVDNQLSSNVAFCQTVLPGNEEMLIPTNVDSGSTQVLAVPGTEYWAETAAHYYVNPPGVSTTDGCVWGSTSHPWGNWSPYVAGANMDASGNTFAKIGWNPVYFEDSSPFKNTKPSFGLKITCSDGDCEGLPCIIDPASNDINEVTGPDGTESNFCVVTAKNKNKAVI
;
A
#
# COMPACT_ATOMS: atom_id res chain seq x y z
N MET A 1 23.68 -25.71 54.66
CA MET A 1 22.59 -25.73 53.66
C MET A 1 22.19 -24.30 53.35
N ILE A 2 22.76 -23.72 52.29
CA ILE A 2 22.49 -22.37 51.80
C ILE A 2 22.33 -22.54 50.29
N LYS A 3 21.13 -22.32 49.74
CA LYS A 3 20.90 -22.33 48.29
C LYS A 3 20.97 -20.90 47.78
N LYS A 4 21.98 -20.66 46.94
CA LYS A 4 22.24 -19.46 46.15
C LYS A 4 21.17 -19.31 45.06
N TYR A 5 20.61 -18.11 44.90
CA TYR A 5 19.96 -17.67 43.67
C TYR A 5 21.03 -17.09 42.75
N VAL A 6 21.17 -17.66 41.56
CA VAL A 6 22.04 -17.16 40.49
C VAL A 6 21.14 -16.57 39.41
N LEU A 7 21.32 -15.27 39.22
CA LEU A 7 20.85 -14.45 38.11
C LEU A 7 21.50 -14.95 36.81
N ILE A 8 20.71 -15.36 35.82
CA ILE A 8 21.19 -15.62 34.45
C ILE A 8 20.33 -14.81 33.47
N PHE A 9 20.90 -13.67 33.06
CA PHE A 9 20.62 -12.97 31.82
C PHE A 9 21.21 -13.80 30.67
N PHE A 10 20.43 -14.23 29.67
CA PHE A 10 20.95 -14.56 28.33
C PHE A 10 19.84 -14.47 27.25
N ILE A 11 19.92 -13.39 26.47
CA ILE A 11 19.78 -13.28 25.01
C ILE A 11 18.59 -14.00 24.34
N SER A 12 17.60 -13.19 23.93
CA SER A 12 16.78 -13.44 22.73
C SER A 12 16.52 -12.09 22.05
N LEU A 13 17.54 -11.60 21.35
CA LEU A 13 17.43 -10.51 20.39
C LEU A 13 17.68 -11.11 19.00
N PHE A 14 16.98 -10.60 17.97
CA PHE A 14 16.88 -11.07 16.58
C PHE A 14 15.71 -12.02 16.29
N SER A 15 14.58 -11.43 15.89
CA SER A 15 13.98 -11.62 14.56
C SER A 15 12.62 -10.93 14.46
N ILE A 16 12.57 -9.59 14.40
CA ILE A 16 11.41 -8.85 13.85
C ILE A 16 11.91 -7.55 13.21
N ILE A 17 12.42 -7.65 11.96
CA ILE A 17 12.46 -6.51 11.03
C ILE A 17 12.18 -7.06 9.64
N ALA A 18 10.92 -6.97 9.24
CA ALA A 18 10.37 -7.02 7.89
C ALA A 18 8.94 -6.46 8.04
N SER A 19 8.43 -5.45 7.36
CA SER A 19 8.96 -4.59 6.32
C SER A 19 8.23 -3.24 6.48
N ILE A 20 8.95 -2.20 6.88
CA ILE A 20 8.58 -0.82 6.55
C ILE A 20 9.57 -0.44 5.46
N GLY A 21 9.06 0.01 4.31
CA GLY A 21 9.87 0.48 3.19
C GLY A 21 10.97 1.43 3.65
N LEU A 22 12.19 0.91 3.68
CA LEU A 22 13.41 1.56 4.12
C LEU A 22 14.51 1.17 3.15
N ASN A 23 14.43 1.68 1.92
CA ASN A 23 15.60 1.88 1.09
C ASN A 23 15.92 3.37 1.05
N ASP A 24 16.11 3.97 2.23
CA ASP A 24 16.85 5.23 2.35
C ASP A 24 17.55 5.31 3.71
N PHE A 25 18.51 4.40 3.90
CA PHE A 25 19.54 4.52 4.93
C PHE A 25 20.90 4.25 4.29
N THR A 26 21.53 5.28 3.73
CA THR A 26 23.00 5.41 3.71
C THR A 26 23.40 6.87 3.49
N ILE A 27 23.63 7.61 4.57
CA ILE A 27 24.32 8.90 4.54
C ILE A 27 25.83 8.66 4.36
N GLY A 28 26.36 9.19 3.25
CA GLY A 28 27.59 9.98 3.27
C GLY A 28 28.93 9.28 3.05
N LYS A 29 29.47 9.39 1.83
CA LYS A 29 30.87 9.82 1.61
C LYS A 29 30.98 10.66 0.34
N ARG A 30 31.20 11.97 0.53
CA ARG A 30 31.70 12.91 -0.49
C ARG A 30 32.90 12.31 -1.24
N LYS A 31 32.89 12.38 -2.57
CA LYS A 31 34.09 12.64 -3.39
C LYS A 31 33.70 13.30 -4.72
N ASN A 32 34.27 14.49 -4.94
CA ASN A 32 34.26 15.23 -6.20
C ASN A 32 34.81 14.41 -7.37
N LYS A 33 34.15 14.44 -8.52
CA LYS A 33 34.85 14.59 -9.82
C LYS A 33 33.93 15.12 -10.92
N THR A 34 34.36 16.22 -11.51
CA THR A 34 33.91 16.90 -12.73
C THR A 34 33.95 16.01 -13.96
N THR A 35 32.98 16.16 -14.88
CA THR A 35 33.16 16.51 -16.32
C THR A 35 31.83 16.64 -17.08
N ASN A 36 31.79 17.61 -18.00
CA ASN A 36 30.72 18.01 -18.94
C ASN A 36 30.27 16.91 -19.93
N SER A 37 28.98 16.92 -20.33
CA SER A 37 28.57 17.37 -21.68
C SER A 37 27.05 17.31 -21.91
N SER A 38 26.56 18.35 -22.58
CA SER A 38 25.24 18.61 -23.16
C SER A 38 24.57 17.48 -23.94
N SER A 39 23.23 17.37 -23.85
CA SER A 39 22.31 17.28 -25.00
C SER A 39 20.87 17.08 -24.50
N SER A 40 20.02 18.06 -24.76
CA SER A 40 18.58 18.08 -24.53
C SER A 40 17.82 17.23 -25.55
N THR A 41 16.99 16.29 -25.11
CA THR A 41 15.79 15.82 -25.83
C THR A 41 14.79 15.23 -24.82
N ASN A 42 13.54 15.73 -24.84
CA ASN A 42 12.39 15.25 -24.06
C ASN A 42 12.21 13.73 -24.16
N VAL A 43 12.10 13.02 -23.02
CA VAL A 43 11.46 11.71 -22.92
C VAL A 43 10.89 11.55 -21.50
N TYR A 44 9.66 11.06 -21.42
CA TYR A 44 8.86 10.66 -20.26
C TYR A 44 9.65 10.14 -19.04
N ALA A 45 9.15 10.42 -17.84
CA ALA A 45 9.71 9.93 -16.58
C ALA A 45 9.71 8.39 -16.55
N ALA A 46 10.90 7.81 -16.36
CA ALA A 46 11.13 6.38 -16.33
C ALA A 46 10.46 5.75 -15.10
N ASN A 47 9.42 4.98 -15.35
CA ASN A 47 8.85 4.00 -14.46
C ASN A 47 9.76 2.75 -14.38
N ASP A 48 9.84 2.12 -13.21
CA ASP A 48 10.63 0.91 -12.91
C ASP A 48 10.31 -0.31 -13.80
N TYR A 49 9.35 -0.20 -14.72
CA TYR A 49 9.10 -1.16 -15.79
C TYR A 49 10.16 -1.15 -16.91
N GLU A 50 10.90 -0.05 -17.14
CA GLU A 50 11.90 0.02 -18.21
C GLU A 50 13.29 -0.53 -17.82
N HIS A 51 13.63 -0.62 -16.53
CA HIS A 51 14.87 -1.27 -16.09
C HIS A 51 14.91 -2.79 -16.42
N LEU A 52 13.75 -3.39 -16.72
CA LEU A 52 13.66 -4.76 -17.24
C LEU A 52 13.94 -4.90 -18.74
N LYS A 53 14.24 -3.80 -19.47
CA LYS A 53 14.50 -3.83 -20.91
C LYS A 53 15.94 -3.54 -21.32
N VAL A 54 16.84 -3.20 -20.40
CA VAL A 54 18.23 -2.86 -20.75
C VAL A 54 19.19 -3.93 -20.24
N ASN A 55 19.38 -4.93 -21.09
CA ASN A 55 20.64 -5.60 -21.45
C ASN A 55 20.30 -6.96 -22.08
N ASP A 56 20.51 -7.07 -23.39
CA ASP A 56 20.44 -8.27 -24.23
C ASP A 56 19.33 -9.29 -23.91
N LYS A 57 18.16 -8.98 -24.48
CA LYS A 57 17.02 -9.89 -24.62
C LYS A 57 17.36 -11.04 -25.58
N ALA A 58 17.57 -12.24 -25.03
CA ALA A 58 17.10 -13.49 -25.64
C ALA A 58 17.12 -14.69 -24.66
N ASP A 59 18.02 -14.72 -23.66
CA ASP A 59 18.38 -15.99 -23.01
C ASP A 59 17.90 -16.15 -21.55
N ILE A 60 17.30 -15.13 -20.92
CA ILE A 60 16.82 -15.23 -19.51
C ILE A 60 15.34 -15.65 -19.44
N LYS A 61 14.53 -15.28 -20.43
CA LYS A 61 13.08 -15.64 -20.49
C LYS A 61 12.81 -17.13 -20.66
N SER A 62 13.77 -17.90 -21.20
CA SER A 62 13.64 -19.34 -21.46
C SER A 62 14.11 -20.21 -20.29
N LYS A 63 14.88 -19.64 -19.34
CA LYS A 63 15.59 -20.41 -18.31
C LYS A 63 14.95 -20.43 -16.93
N MET A 64 13.93 -19.60 -16.70
CA MET A 64 13.20 -19.63 -15.43
C MET A 64 11.86 -20.35 -15.62
N THR A 65 11.74 -21.52 -15.01
CA THR A 65 10.52 -22.33 -14.96
C THR A 65 10.02 -22.47 -13.52
N ILE A 66 8.71 -22.30 -13.30
CA ILE A 66 8.02 -22.72 -12.07
C ILE A 66 7.12 -23.89 -12.46
N GLU A 67 7.24 -25.03 -11.77
CA GLU A 67 6.53 -26.27 -12.11
C GLU A 67 6.68 -26.69 -13.59
N GLY A 68 7.84 -26.41 -14.19
CA GLY A 68 8.13 -26.73 -15.59
C GLY A 68 7.54 -25.78 -16.64
N LYS A 69 6.88 -24.68 -16.24
CA LYS A 69 6.34 -23.67 -17.17
C LYS A 69 7.21 -22.41 -17.20
N ALA A 70 7.57 -21.94 -18.40
CA ALA A 70 8.47 -20.80 -18.60
C ALA A 70 7.85 -19.45 -18.16
N LEU A 71 8.67 -18.57 -17.56
CA LEU A 71 8.28 -17.24 -17.06
C LEU A 71 7.74 -16.28 -18.13
N SER A 72 7.94 -16.58 -19.42
CA SER A 72 7.31 -15.87 -20.53
C SER A 72 5.77 -16.01 -20.57
N HIS A 73 5.20 -16.98 -19.85
CA HIS A 73 3.74 -17.12 -19.70
C HIS A 73 3.11 -16.08 -18.76
N LEU A 74 3.84 -15.54 -17.78
CA LEU A 74 3.33 -14.57 -16.81
C LEU A 74 3.15 -13.15 -17.38
N PHE A 75 3.86 -12.84 -18.48
CA PHE A 75 3.75 -11.57 -19.21
C PHE A 75 3.37 -11.76 -20.67
N ARG A 76 2.81 -12.92 -21.02
CA ARG A 76 2.20 -13.08 -22.33
C ARG A 76 1.01 -12.14 -22.32
N ARG A 77 1.02 -11.07 -23.15
CA ARG A 77 -0.22 -10.49 -23.69
C ARG A 77 -0.98 -11.69 -24.24
N SER A 78 -1.89 -12.24 -23.43
CA SER A 78 -2.28 -13.62 -23.64
C SER A 78 -3.11 -13.70 -24.90
N SER A 79 -2.50 -14.25 -25.93
CA SER A 79 -3.17 -14.79 -27.09
C SER A 79 -3.83 -16.15 -26.79
N SER A 80 -4.26 -16.39 -25.54
CA SER A 80 -5.27 -17.40 -25.19
C SER A 80 -6.51 -16.67 -24.65
N SER A 81 -7.57 -16.68 -25.45
CA SER A 81 -8.61 -15.66 -25.55
C SER A 81 -9.69 -15.70 -24.47
N GLY A 82 -9.36 -15.41 -23.21
CA GLY A 82 -10.41 -15.26 -22.20
C GLY A 82 -9.98 -14.59 -20.89
N THR A 83 -11.00 -14.13 -20.18
CA THR A 83 -10.91 -13.42 -18.90
C THR A 83 -11.95 -13.99 -17.94
N CYS A 84 -11.69 -13.97 -16.64
CA CYS A 84 -12.75 -14.25 -15.66
C CYS A 84 -13.67 -13.03 -15.52
N ALA A 85 -14.96 -13.30 -15.36
CA ALA A 85 -15.94 -12.27 -15.05
C ALA A 85 -15.72 -11.76 -13.61
N PHE A 86 -15.94 -10.46 -13.41
CA PHE A 86 -15.85 -9.88 -12.08
C PHE A 86 -16.88 -10.47 -11.12
N ILE A 87 -16.49 -10.61 -9.87
CA ILE A 87 -17.25 -11.24 -8.78
C ILE A 87 -18.25 -10.27 -8.14
N SER A 88 -19.08 -9.60 -8.94
CA SER A 88 -20.01 -8.57 -8.45
C SER A 88 -21.00 -9.05 -7.38
N ASN A 89 -21.34 -10.35 -7.38
CA ASN A 89 -22.25 -10.95 -6.41
C ASN A 89 -21.54 -11.49 -5.15
N ALA A 90 -20.22 -11.38 -5.06
CA ALA A 90 -19.47 -11.82 -3.89
C ALA A 90 -19.72 -10.91 -2.69
N ALA A 91 -19.95 -11.52 -1.53
CA ALA A 91 -20.25 -10.79 -0.32
C ALA A 91 -19.14 -9.79 0.05
N ASN A 92 -19.54 -8.53 0.21
CA ASN A 92 -18.69 -7.40 0.61
C ASN A 92 -17.56 -7.01 -0.36
N VAL A 93 -17.59 -7.53 -1.58
CA VAL A 93 -16.71 -7.06 -2.66
C VAL A 93 -17.27 -5.78 -3.25
N VAL A 94 -16.39 -4.86 -3.64
CA VAL A 94 -16.73 -3.61 -4.33
C VAL A 94 -15.91 -3.50 -5.62
N ALA A 95 -16.49 -2.92 -6.67
CA ALA A 95 -15.78 -2.67 -7.91
C ALA A 95 -14.92 -1.40 -7.79
N VAL A 96 -13.67 -1.44 -8.29
CA VAL A 96 -12.78 -0.27 -8.33
C VAL A 96 -13.09 0.63 -9.53
N ASP A 97 -13.13 0.05 -10.72
CA ASP A 97 -13.50 0.71 -11.97
C ASP A 97 -14.06 -0.35 -12.93
N GLU A 98 -15.30 -0.17 -13.39
CA GLU A 98 -15.97 -1.11 -14.30
C GLU A 98 -15.79 -0.73 -15.79
N SER A 99 -15.31 0.50 -16.04
CA SER A 99 -15.16 1.03 -17.40
C SER A 99 -13.94 0.46 -18.13
N GLY A 100 -12.87 0.18 -17.39
CA GLY A 100 -11.62 -0.38 -17.90
C GLY A 100 -11.67 -1.86 -18.33
N LEU A 101 -10.49 -2.38 -18.67
CA LEU A 101 -10.24 -3.81 -18.93
C LEU A 101 -10.25 -4.65 -17.65
N ASN A 102 -10.07 -4.01 -16.50
CA ASN A 102 -10.10 -4.62 -15.18
C ASN A 102 -11.51 -5.02 -14.73
N LYS A 103 -12.56 -4.44 -15.34
CA LYS A 103 -13.97 -4.82 -15.13
C LYS A 103 -14.41 -4.87 -13.66
N GLY A 104 -13.81 -4.04 -12.81
CA GLY A 104 -14.10 -3.96 -11.38
C GLY A 104 -13.03 -4.58 -10.47
N TYR A 105 -12.14 -5.44 -11.00
CA TYR A 105 -11.00 -5.93 -10.24
C TYR A 105 -10.08 -4.79 -9.81
N ALA A 106 -9.41 -4.96 -8.67
CA ALA A 106 -8.43 -4.00 -8.13
C ALA A 106 -7.09 -4.14 -8.87
N MET A 107 -7.14 -3.92 -10.17
CA MET A 107 -6.03 -3.95 -11.13
C MET A 107 -6.05 -2.65 -11.91
N HIS A 108 -4.91 -2.26 -12.48
CA HIS A 108 -4.86 -1.05 -13.32
C HIS A 108 -5.90 -1.12 -14.45
N SER A 109 -6.43 0.02 -14.90
CA SER A 109 -7.58 0.07 -15.82
C SER A 109 -7.30 -0.54 -17.20
N ASP A 110 -6.03 -0.70 -17.58
CA ASP A 110 -5.60 -1.37 -18.82
C ASP A 110 -5.21 -2.86 -18.63
N GLN A 111 -5.38 -3.40 -17.43
CA GLN A 111 -5.12 -4.81 -17.12
C GLN A 111 -6.42 -5.58 -17.05
N ALA A 112 -6.42 -6.82 -17.55
CA ALA A 112 -7.56 -7.73 -17.45
C ALA A 112 -7.22 -8.90 -16.52
N CYS A 113 -8.24 -9.43 -15.84
CA CYS A 113 -8.17 -10.70 -15.13
C CYS A 113 -8.15 -11.86 -16.14
N THR A 114 -6.99 -12.12 -16.74
CA THR A 114 -6.84 -13.16 -17.78
C THR A 114 -6.81 -14.56 -17.19
N TYR A 115 -7.02 -15.57 -18.04
CA TYR A 115 -6.77 -16.96 -17.64
C TYR A 115 -5.34 -17.17 -17.13
N ASP A 116 -5.18 -18.13 -16.22
CA ASP A 116 -3.96 -18.45 -15.50
C ASP A 116 -3.33 -17.26 -14.76
N SER A 117 -4.16 -16.41 -14.14
CA SER A 117 -3.69 -15.23 -13.42
C SER A 117 -4.38 -15.02 -12.06
N TRP A 118 -3.70 -14.25 -11.21
CA TRP A 118 -4.25 -13.77 -9.94
C TRP A 118 -4.94 -12.42 -10.17
N CYS A 119 -6.15 -12.28 -9.63
CA CYS A 119 -7.01 -11.13 -9.85
C CYS A 119 -7.40 -10.53 -8.50
N PRO A 120 -6.65 -9.54 -7.99
CA PRO A 120 -6.99 -8.84 -6.76
C PRO A 120 -8.30 -8.08 -6.90
N TYR A 121 -9.03 -7.94 -5.80
CA TYR A 121 -10.31 -7.24 -5.73
C TYR A 121 -10.40 -6.40 -4.46
N ALA A 122 -11.29 -5.42 -4.47
CA ALA A 122 -11.52 -4.55 -3.33
C ALA A 122 -12.63 -5.10 -2.43
N CYS A 123 -12.45 -4.94 -1.12
CA CYS A 123 -13.48 -5.18 -0.13
C CYS A 123 -14.03 -3.84 0.37
N LYS A 124 -15.23 -3.84 0.98
CA LYS A 124 -15.80 -2.65 1.62
C LYS A 124 -14.82 -2.03 2.64
N PRO A 125 -14.94 -0.72 2.93
CA PRO A 125 -14.11 -0.05 3.94
C PRO A 125 -14.04 -0.83 5.26
N GLY A 126 -12.85 -0.90 5.85
CA GLY A 126 -12.58 -1.68 7.08
C GLY A 126 -12.26 -3.16 6.85
N MET A 127 -12.56 -3.70 5.67
CA MET A 127 -12.38 -5.12 5.35
C MET A 127 -11.12 -5.38 4.52
N LEU A 128 -10.60 -6.60 4.60
CA LEU A 128 -9.45 -7.09 3.87
C LEU A 128 -9.83 -8.21 2.91
N MET A 129 -9.11 -8.29 1.80
CA MET A 129 -9.22 -9.38 0.83
C MET A 129 -8.75 -10.69 1.47
N ALA A 130 -9.60 -11.71 1.49
CA ALA A 130 -9.29 -12.97 2.13
C ALA A 130 -8.63 -13.99 1.19
N GLN A 131 -8.62 -13.75 -0.12
CA GLN A 131 -8.08 -14.66 -1.12
C GLN A 131 -6.73 -14.18 -1.62
N TYR A 132 -5.77 -15.10 -1.67
CA TYR A 132 -4.38 -14.90 -2.10
C TYR A 132 -3.65 -16.26 -2.05
N ASP A 133 -2.42 -16.33 -2.55
CA ASP A 133 -1.56 -17.50 -2.41
C ASP A 133 -1.09 -17.66 -0.96
N SER A 134 -1.75 -18.52 -0.19
CA SER A 134 -1.43 -18.76 1.22
C SER A 134 -0.09 -19.47 1.44
N SER A 135 0.57 -19.94 0.38
CA SER A 135 1.95 -20.47 0.48
C SER A 135 2.99 -19.35 0.62
N VAL A 136 2.62 -18.10 0.31
CA VAL A 136 3.47 -16.93 0.49
C VAL A 136 3.34 -16.44 1.93
N THR A 137 4.33 -16.78 2.76
CA THR A 137 4.36 -16.47 4.20
C THR A 137 5.29 -15.31 4.56
N SER A 138 5.98 -14.74 3.58
CA SER A 138 6.91 -13.62 3.76
C SER A 138 6.85 -12.74 2.52
N TYR A 139 7.07 -11.44 2.69
CA TYR A 139 7.08 -10.49 1.58
C TYR A 139 8.44 -10.53 0.88
N GLN A 140 8.49 -10.97 -0.38
CA GLN A 140 9.70 -10.95 -1.22
C GLN A 140 9.58 -10.05 -2.45
N GLY A 141 8.52 -9.24 -2.55
CA GLY A 141 8.25 -8.43 -3.73
C GLY A 141 7.83 -9.29 -4.93
N TYR A 142 8.17 -8.86 -6.15
CA TYR A 142 7.78 -9.56 -7.37
C TYR A 142 8.55 -10.90 -7.52
N PRO A 143 7.91 -12.01 -7.92
CA PRO A 143 6.50 -12.14 -8.34
C PRO A 143 5.54 -12.58 -7.23
N SER A 144 5.99 -12.91 -6.02
CA SER A 144 5.12 -13.48 -4.97
C SER A 144 4.08 -12.48 -4.49
N SER A 145 4.42 -11.19 -4.41
CA SER A 145 3.50 -10.08 -4.12
C SER A 145 2.30 -10.00 -5.05
N MET A 146 2.45 -10.38 -6.33
CA MET A 146 1.37 -10.29 -7.33
C MET A 146 0.27 -11.35 -7.15
N ARG A 147 0.46 -12.31 -6.23
CA ARG A 147 -0.44 -13.47 -6.08
C ARG A 147 -1.60 -13.21 -5.12
N GLY A 148 -2.30 -12.10 -5.35
CA GLY A 148 -3.44 -11.66 -4.57
C GLY A 148 -4.78 -11.88 -5.26
N GLY A 149 -5.83 -12.04 -4.45
CA GLY A 149 -7.21 -12.19 -4.91
C GLY A 149 -7.57 -13.61 -5.31
N ILE A 150 -8.56 -13.71 -6.19
CA ILE A 150 -8.96 -14.99 -6.76
C ILE A 150 -7.96 -15.42 -7.83
N TYR A 151 -7.89 -16.72 -8.09
CA TYR A 151 -7.13 -17.23 -9.22
C TYR A 151 -8.09 -17.55 -10.37
N CYS A 152 -7.90 -16.92 -11.52
CA CYS A 152 -8.61 -17.23 -12.76
C CYS A 152 -7.88 -18.36 -13.47
N ASP A 153 -8.47 -19.55 -13.54
CA ASP A 153 -7.80 -20.70 -14.15
C ASP A 153 -7.86 -20.71 -15.69
N SER A 154 -7.26 -21.72 -16.29
CA SER A 154 -7.17 -21.90 -17.74
C SER A 154 -8.54 -22.07 -18.43
N ASN A 155 -9.60 -22.39 -17.68
CA ASN A 155 -10.96 -22.55 -18.19
C ASN A 155 -11.80 -21.29 -17.99
N GLY A 156 -11.25 -20.25 -17.34
CA GLY A 156 -12.00 -19.08 -16.93
C GLY A 156 -12.87 -19.29 -15.70
N GLU A 157 -12.58 -20.32 -14.91
CA GLU A 157 -13.25 -20.55 -13.64
C GLU A 157 -12.48 -19.89 -12.49
N ILE A 158 -13.25 -19.38 -11.53
CA ILE A 158 -12.74 -18.67 -10.37
C ILE A 158 -12.38 -19.68 -9.29
N GLN A 159 -11.12 -19.67 -8.88
CA GLN A 159 -10.58 -20.54 -7.84
C GLN A 159 -10.26 -19.72 -6.58
N LEU A 160 -10.85 -20.12 -5.46
CA LEU A 160 -10.49 -19.61 -4.14
C LEU A 160 -9.27 -20.39 -3.64
N LYS A 161 -8.18 -19.68 -3.35
CA LYS A 161 -6.88 -20.29 -3.00
C LYS A 161 -6.52 -20.17 -1.52
N ASN A 162 -7.31 -19.44 -0.75
CA ASN A 162 -7.23 -19.43 0.71
C ASN A 162 -8.41 -20.22 1.30
N SER A 163 -8.19 -21.53 1.44
CA SER A 163 -9.22 -22.49 1.85
C SER A 163 -9.90 -22.12 3.17
N GLY A 164 -11.24 -22.23 3.20
CA GLY A 164 -12.04 -21.93 4.40
C GLY A 164 -12.22 -20.44 4.69
N LYS A 165 -11.74 -19.55 3.81
CA LYS A 165 -12.00 -18.11 3.87
C LYS A 165 -13.06 -17.71 2.83
N GLY A 166 -13.85 -16.67 3.16
CA GLY A 166 -14.75 -16.03 2.20
C GLY A 166 -13.98 -15.13 1.21
N TYR A 167 -14.65 -14.17 0.59
CA TYR A 167 -13.98 -13.16 -0.24
C TYR A 167 -13.36 -12.04 0.61
N CYS A 168 -14.12 -11.53 1.56
CA CYS A 168 -13.69 -10.42 2.42
C CYS A 168 -13.84 -10.83 3.88
N TYR A 169 -12.99 -10.29 4.74
CA TYR A 169 -13.12 -10.42 6.19
C TYR A 169 -12.81 -9.08 6.88
N GLU A 170 -13.35 -8.89 8.07
CA GLU A 170 -13.13 -7.67 8.85
C GLU A 170 -11.65 -7.51 9.22
N GLY A 171 -11.11 -6.31 9.02
CA GLY A 171 -9.85 -5.91 9.65
C GLY A 171 -10.01 -5.77 11.17
N LYS A 172 -8.96 -5.30 11.84
CA LYS A 172 -8.97 -5.20 13.32
C LYS A 172 -9.93 -4.15 13.87
N GLY A 173 -10.41 -3.21 13.05
CA GLY A 173 -11.36 -2.17 13.47
C GLY A 173 -10.78 -1.15 14.46
N THR A 174 -9.46 -0.98 14.46
CA THR A 174 -8.71 -0.12 15.39
C THR A 174 -8.21 1.18 14.79
N LEU A 175 -8.57 1.47 13.53
CA LEU A 175 -8.28 2.75 12.88
C LEU A 175 -9.53 3.25 12.14
N SER A 176 -9.85 4.52 12.34
CA SER A 176 -10.85 5.24 11.55
C SER A 176 -10.33 6.59 11.10
N VAL A 177 -11.02 7.21 10.16
CA VAL A 177 -10.83 8.60 9.74
C VAL A 177 -12.05 9.39 10.18
N ASP A 178 -11.84 10.54 10.82
CA ASP A 178 -12.87 11.53 11.14
C ASP A 178 -12.70 12.76 10.23
N ASN A 179 -13.50 12.87 9.18
CA ASN A 179 -13.37 13.94 8.21
C ASN A 179 -14.01 15.24 8.71
N GLN A 180 -13.19 16.16 9.22
CA GLN A 180 -13.63 17.47 9.73
C GLN A 180 -13.77 18.54 8.64
N LEU A 181 -13.57 18.19 7.37
CA LEU A 181 -13.61 19.11 6.24
C LEU A 181 -15.02 19.21 5.64
N SER A 182 -15.26 20.28 4.87
CA SER A 182 -16.54 20.54 4.19
C SER A 182 -16.75 19.77 2.88
N SER A 183 -15.83 18.87 2.53
CA SER A 183 -15.88 18.04 1.31
C SER A 183 -15.41 16.63 1.64
N ASN A 184 -15.72 15.67 0.77
CA ASN A 184 -15.27 14.30 0.95
C ASN A 184 -13.73 14.21 0.87
N VAL A 185 -13.17 13.15 1.44
CA VAL A 185 -11.75 12.79 1.27
C VAL A 185 -11.67 11.33 0.85
N ALA A 186 -10.93 11.04 -0.22
CA ALA A 186 -10.71 9.68 -0.70
C ALA A 186 -9.39 9.11 -0.15
N PHE A 187 -9.50 8.05 0.65
CA PHE A 187 -8.39 7.21 1.09
C PHE A 187 -8.31 6.00 0.17
N CYS A 188 -7.21 5.85 -0.56
CA CYS A 188 -7.04 4.80 -1.56
C CYS A 188 -5.99 3.80 -1.07
N GLN A 189 -6.43 2.62 -0.66
CA GLN A 189 -5.56 1.56 -0.17
C GLN A 189 -4.77 0.94 -1.33
N THR A 190 -3.49 0.65 -1.08
CA THR A 190 -2.67 -0.11 -2.02
C THR A 190 -3.14 -1.55 -2.13
N VAL A 191 -3.12 -2.09 -3.34
CA VAL A 191 -3.48 -3.49 -3.60
C VAL A 191 -2.33 -4.38 -3.17
N LEU A 192 -2.42 -4.94 -1.96
CA LEU A 192 -1.44 -5.86 -1.42
C LEU A 192 -2.12 -7.06 -0.74
N PRO A 193 -1.84 -8.30 -1.15
CA PRO A 193 -1.03 -8.70 -2.31
C PRO A 193 -1.62 -8.23 -3.65
N GLY A 194 -0.77 -7.77 -4.56
CA GLY A 194 -1.14 -7.26 -5.87
C GLY A 194 -0.01 -6.45 -6.51
N ASN A 195 -0.39 -5.49 -7.35
CA ASN A 195 0.52 -4.57 -8.04
C ASN A 195 0.94 -3.36 -7.20
N GLU A 196 0.45 -3.23 -5.95
CA GLU A 196 0.73 -2.13 -5.02
C GLU A 196 0.26 -0.75 -5.47
N GLU A 197 -0.54 -0.66 -6.54
CA GLU A 197 -1.23 0.57 -6.91
C GLU A 197 -2.33 0.90 -5.89
N MET A 198 -2.64 2.19 -5.74
CA MET A 198 -3.61 2.74 -4.79
C MET A 198 -5.04 2.70 -5.34
N LEU A 199 -5.60 1.49 -5.46
CA LEU A 199 -6.84 1.26 -6.20
C LEU A 199 -8.05 0.99 -5.31
N ILE A 200 -7.87 0.51 -4.08
CA ILE A 200 -8.99 0.09 -3.23
C ILE A 200 -9.60 1.32 -2.53
N PRO A 201 -10.86 1.70 -2.85
CA PRO A 201 -11.38 3.00 -2.45
C PRO A 201 -12.04 2.98 -1.07
N THR A 202 -11.78 4.01 -0.27
CA THR A 202 -12.57 4.40 0.89
C THR A 202 -12.90 5.88 0.81
N ASN A 203 -14.17 6.19 0.56
CA ASN A 203 -14.67 7.57 0.61
C ASN A 203 -15.08 7.92 2.05
N VAL A 204 -14.65 9.08 2.53
CA VAL A 204 -15.08 9.63 3.82
C VAL A 204 -15.81 10.93 3.56
N ASP A 205 -17.13 10.92 3.70
CA ASP A 205 -17.96 12.10 3.46
C ASP A 205 -17.64 13.24 4.44
N SER A 206 -18.02 14.47 4.08
CA SER A 206 -17.86 15.64 4.94
C SER A 206 -18.52 15.42 6.30
N GLY A 207 -17.81 15.76 7.39
CA GLY A 207 -18.30 15.63 8.76
C GLY A 207 -18.59 14.19 9.20
N SER A 208 -18.10 13.19 8.45
CA SER A 208 -18.40 11.78 8.68
C SER A 208 -17.17 10.99 9.09
N THR A 209 -17.38 9.86 9.74
CA THR A 209 -16.33 8.92 10.14
C THR A 209 -16.38 7.66 9.28
N GLN A 210 -15.22 7.10 8.94
CA GLN A 210 -15.14 5.78 8.33
C GLN A 210 -13.98 4.93 8.85
N VAL A 211 -14.20 3.63 9.04
CA VAL A 211 -13.17 2.66 9.42
C VAL A 211 -12.23 2.38 8.25
N LEU A 212 -10.93 2.28 8.55
CA LEU A 212 -9.92 1.80 7.61
C LEU A 212 -9.59 0.34 7.91
N ALA A 213 -9.21 -0.41 6.86
CA ALA A 213 -8.77 -1.77 7.03
C ALA A 213 -7.42 -1.79 7.78
N VAL A 214 -7.36 -2.55 8.86
CA VAL A 214 -6.13 -2.77 9.64
C VAL A 214 -5.83 -4.27 9.64
N PRO A 215 -4.78 -4.72 8.94
CA PRO A 215 -4.30 -6.09 9.01
C PRO A 215 -3.76 -6.45 10.39
N GLY A 216 -3.97 -7.70 10.80
CA GLY A 216 -3.17 -8.33 11.86
C GLY A 216 -2.11 -9.25 11.29
N THR A 217 -1.41 -9.94 12.18
CA THR A 217 -0.41 -10.96 11.83
C THR A 217 -0.99 -12.15 11.06
N GLU A 218 -2.30 -12.36 11.04
CA GLU A 218 -2.93 -13.39 10.21
C GLU A 218 -3.09 -13.01 8.73
N TYR A 219 -2.90 -11.74 8.38
CA TYR A 219 -2.99 -11.28 7.00
C TYR A 219 -1.76 -11.69 6.21
N TRP A 220 -1.90 -11.71 4.89
CA TRP A 220 -0.86 -12.13 3.94
C TRP A 220 0.52 -11.55 4.29
N ALA A 221 1.48 -12.46 4.51
CA ALA A 221 2.86 -12.15 4.86
C ALA A 221 3.05 -11.16 6.04
N GLU A 222 2.12 -11.12 7.00
CA GLU A 222 2.13 -10.23 8.17
C GLU A 222 2.24 -8.73 7.80
N THR A 223 1.72 -8.37 6.63
CA THR A 223 1.85 -7.02 6.06
C THR A 223 0.91 -5.99 6.69
N ALA A 224 1.18 -4.72 6.43
CA ALA A 224 0.34 -3.59 6.80
C ALA A 224 -0.57 -3.13 5.64
N ALA A 225 -1.62 -2.39 5.96
CA ALA A 225 -2.37 -1.63 4.97
C ALA A 225 -1.71 -0.25 4.80
N HIS A 226 -1.65 0.23 3.56
CA HIS A 226 -1.11 1.52 3.18
C HIS A 226 -2.13 2.26 2.31
N TYR A 227 -2.26 3.56 2.51
CA TYR A 227 -3.28 4.41 1.90
C TYR A 227 -2.65 5.68 1.34
N TYR A 228 -3.08 6.07 0.16
CA TYR A 228 -2.85 7.41 -0.38
C TYR A 228 -4.04 8.28 0.01
N VAL A 229 -3.78 9.48 0.52
CA VAL A 229 -4.81 10.41 1.00
C VAL A 229 -4.95 11.57 0.02
N ASN A 230 -6.04 11.56 -0.73
CA ASN A 230 -6.29 12.54 -1.78
C ASN A 230 -6.77 13.89 -1.22
N PRO A 231 -6.58 14.98 -1.98
CA PRO A 231 -7.12 16.29 -1.60
C PRO A 231 -8.65 16.29 -1.40
N PRO A 232 -9.18 17.18 -0.54
CA PRO A 232 -10.61 17.29 -0.31
C PRO A 232 -11.38 17.61 -1.60
N GLY A 233 -12.53 16.96 -1.80
CA GLY A 233 -13.37 17.10 -2.99
C GLY A 233 -12.97 16.21 -4.17
N VAL A 234 -11.86 15.46 -4.07
CA VAL A 234 -11.49 14.46 -5.07
C VAL A 234 -12.29 13.18 -4.82
N SER A 235 -12.98 12.69 -5.85
CA SER A 235 -13.78 11.46 -5.76
C SER A 235 -12.88 10.21 -5.67
N THR A 236 -13.41 9.08 -5.24
CA THR A 236 -12.68 7.80 -5.31
C THR A 236 -12.41 7.36 -6.75
N THR A 237 -13.26 7.74 -7.71
CA THR A 237 -13.06 7.44 -9.13
C THR A 237 -11.87 8.21 -9.71
N ASP A 238 -11.64 9.45 -9.28
CA ASP A 238 -10.52 10.26 -9.75
C ASP A 238 -9.25 10.05 -8.92
N GLY A 239 -9.41 9.76 -7.63
CA GLY A 239 -8.31 9.69 -6.66
C GLY A 239 -7.73 8.30 -6.44
N CYS A 240 -8.49 7.22 -6.68
CA CYS A 240 -8.01 5.84 -6.49
C CYS A 240 -7.58 5.22 -7.81
N VAL A 241 -6.69 5.93 -8.50
CA VAL A 241 -6.10 5.55 -9.78
C VAL A 241 -4.63 5.93 -9.78
N TRP A 242 -3.85 5.28 -10.64
CA TRP A 242 -2.56 5.83 -11.02
C TRP A 242 -2.79 7.10 -11.85
N GLY A 243 -2.47 8.26 -11.29
CA GLY A 243 -2.87 9.56 -11.79
C GLY A 243 -1.97 10.09 -12.90
N SER A 244 -2.30 11.29 -13.38
CA SER A 244 -1.46 12.06 -14.30
C SER A 244 -0.90 13.30 -13.61
N THR A 245 0.16 13.88 -14.17
CA THR A 245 0.79 15.11 -13.65
C THR A 245 -0.07 16.37 -13.83
N SER A 246 -1.31 16.24 -14.30
CA SER A 246 -2.24 17.36 -14.43
C SER A 246 -2.84 17.81 -13.09
N HIS A 247 -2.90 16.92 -12.09
CA HIS A 247 -3.50 17.19 -10.79
C HIS A 247 -2.78 16.47 -9.63
N PRO A 248 -2.79 17.00 -8.39
CA PRO A 248 -2.07 16.46 -7.25
C PRO A 248 -2.87 15.37 -6.49
N TRP A 249 -3.37 14.37 -7.22
CA TRP A 249 -4.13 13.24 -6.68
C TRP A 249 -3.71 11.91 -7.33
N GLY A 250 -4.26 10.79 -6.87
CA GLY A 250 -3.77 9.47 -7.23
C GLY A 250 -2.41 9.21 -6.59
N ASN A 251 -1.48 8.65 -7.36
CA ASN A 251 -0.08 8.48 -6.94
C ASN A 251 0.61 9.83 -6.60
N TRP A 252 0.08 10.96 -7.07
CA TRP A 252 0.57 12.32 -6.77
C TRP A 252 -0.13 12.97 -5.57
N SER A 253 -0.92 12.24 -4.78
CA SER A 253 -1.48 12.78 -3.55
C SER A 253 -0.37 13.18 -2.56
N PRO A 254 -0.55 14.22 -1.74
CA PRO A 254 0.54 14.72 -0.89
C PRO A 254 0.85 13.82 0.31
N TYR A 255 -0.16 13.09 0.81
CA TYR A 255 -0.03 12.33 2.04
C TYR A 255 -0.34 10.85 1.86
N VAL A 256 0.22 10.07 2.77
CA VAL A 256 -0.05 8.65 2.95
C VAL A 256 -0.41 8.37 4.41
N ALA A 257 -1.19 7.31 4.60
CA ALA A 257 -1.45 6.72 5.91
C ALA A 257 -1.18 5.22 5.85
N GLY A 258 -1.01 4.58 7.00
CA GLY A 258 -0.88 3.13 7.06
C GLY A 258 -1.07 2.57 8.45
N ALA A 259 -1.45 1.30 8.54
CA ALA A 259 -1.56 0.62 9.82
C ALA A 259 -1.47 -0.90 9.76
N ASN A 260 -1.05 -1.47 10.88
CA ASN A 260 -1.12 -2.89 11.20
C ASN A 260 -1.29 -3.09 12.72
N MET A 261 -1.71 -4.28 13.11
CA MET A 261 -1.77 -4.71 14.51
C MET A 261 -0.83 -5.89 14.76
N ASP A 262 -0.02 -5.81 15.81
CA ASP A 262 0.81 -6.93 16.25
C ASP A 262 0.02 -8.01 17.02
N ALA A 263 0.69 -9.12 17.34
CA ALA A 263 0.10 -10.21 18.11
C ALA A 263 -0.26 -9.82 19.57
N SER A 264 0.32 -8.74 20.10
CA SER A 264 0.00 -8.20 21.43
C SER A 264 -1.23 -7.28 21.41
N GLY A 265 -1.78 -6.99 20.24
CA GLY A 265 -2.95 -6.12 20.07
C GLY A 265 -2.60 -4.64 19.99
N ASN A 266 -1.33 -4.27 19.79
CA ASN A 266 -0.95 -2.88 19.55
C ASN A 266 -1.17 -2.55 18.08
N THR A 267 -1.93 -1.48 17.82
CA THR A 267 -2.09 -0.94 16.46
C THR A 267 -1.09 0.17 16.24
N PHE A 268 -0.28 0.05 15.20
CA PHE A 268 0.65 1.09 14.76
C PHE A 268 -0.03 1.86 13.64
N ALA A 269 -0.35 3.14 13.85
CA ALA A 269 -0.95 4.01 12.86
C ALA A 269 0.06 5.08 12.45
N LYS A 270 0.27 5.22 11.14
CA LYS A 270 1.20 6.18 10.54
C LYS A 270 0.44 7.17 9.69
N ILE A 271 0.83 8.44 9.77
CA ILE A 271 0.57 9.45 8.73
C ILE A 271 1.90 10.04 8.28
N GLY A 272 2.00 10.45 7.02
CA GLY A 272 3.20 11.05 6.49
C GLY A 272 3.01 11.67 5.11
N TRP A 273 4.04 12.34 4.64
CA TRP A 273 4.14 12.76 3.27
C TRP A 273 4.39 11.58 2.35
N ASN A 274 3.73 11.59 1.20
CA ASN A 274 3.93 10.63 0.13
C ASN A 274 5.29 10.86 -0.53
N PRO A 275 6.24 9.91 -0.51
CA PRO A 275 7.53 10.06 -1.20
C PRO A 275 7.39 10.36 -2.69
N VAL A 276 6.37 9.81 -3.37
CA VAL A 276 6.09 10.05 -4.80
C VAL A 276 5.78 11.53 -5.07
N TYR A 277 5.24 12.25 -4.07
CA TYR A 277 5.00 13.70 -4.17
C TYR A 277 6.27 14.50 -4.43
N PHE A 278 7.43 13.98 -3.99
CA PHE A 278 8.73 14.66 -4.07
C PHE A 278 9.62 14.19 -5.21
N GLU A 279 9.19 13.20 -5.98
CA GLU A 279 9.95 12.75 -7.15
C GLU A 279 10.13 13.87 -8.18
N ASP A 280 11.19 13.78 -8.99
CA ASP A 280 11.46 14.79 -10.01
C ASP A 280 10.37 14.89 -11.08
N SER A 281 9.63 13.80 -11.28
CA SER A 281 8.45 13.65 -12.11
C SER A 281 7.22 14.39 -11.56
N SER A 282 7.18 14.71 -10.27
CA SER A 282 6.09 15.43 -9.62
C SER A 282 6.20 16.94 -9.86
N PRO A 283 5.25 17.57 -10.58
CA PRO A 283 5.20 19.03 -10.67
C PRO A 283 4.77 19.68 -9.34
N PHE A 284 4.31 18.88 -8.37
CA PHE A 284 3.73 19.35 -7.12
C PHE A 284 4.73 19.37 -5.96
N LYS A 285 5.95 18.85 -6.13
CA LYS A 285 6.94 18.66 -5.05
C LYS A 285 7.29 19.88 -4.20
N ASN A 286 7.05 21.09 -4.71
CA ASN A 286 7.26 22.36 -4.00
C ASN A 286 5.96 23.09 -3.63
N THR A 287 4.81 22.40 -3.72
CA THR A 287 3.49 22.95 -3.41
C THR A 287 3.07 22.51 -2.02
N LYS A 288 2.70 23.48 -1.17
CA LYS A 288 2.15 23.18 0.15
C LYS A 288 0.65 22.86 0.02
N PRO A 289 0.17 21.68 0.46
CA PRO A 289 -1.27 21.36 0.45
C PRO A 289 -2.07 22.28 1.38
N SER A 290 -3.37 22.40 1.15
CA SER A 290 -4.27 23.23 1.97
C SER A 290 -5.04 22.46 3.05
N PHE A 291 -4.72 21.18 3.25
CA PHE A 291 -5.35 20.30 4.23
C PHE A 291 -4.26 19.49 4.96
N GLY A 292 -4.57 18.99 6.14
CA GLY A 292 -3.65 18.28 7.01
C GLY A 292 -4.24 17.00 7.57
N LEU A 293 -3.44 16.26 8.33
CA LEU A 293 -3.83 15.01 8.99
C LEU A 293 -3.38 15.05 10.45
N LYS A 294 -4.14 14.44 11.36
CA LYS A 294 -3.75 14.33 12.76
C LYS A 294 -4.25 13.03 13.35
N ILE A 295 -3.37 12.28 14.00
CA ILE A 295 -3.81 11.12 14.77
C ILE A 295 -4.25 11.56 16.17
N THR A 296 -5.40 11.05 16.62
CA THR A 296 -5.90 11.08 17.99
C THR A 296 -6.28 9.68 18.44
N CYS A 297 -6.56 9.50 19.73
CA CYS A 297 -7.04 8.23 20.26
C CYS A 297 -8.22 8.46 21.21
N SER A 298 -9.21 7.57 21.13
CA SER A 298 -10.50 7.74 21.82
C SER A 298 -10.37 7.87 23.34
N ASP A 299 -9.40 7.16 23.93
CA ASP A 299 -9.19 7.12 25.39
C ASP A 299 -7.90 7.86 25.82
N GLY A 300 -7.21 8.55 24.91
CA GLY A 300 -5.93 9.23 25.18
C GLY A 300 -4.73 8.29 25.45
N ASP A 301 -4.95 6.97 25.53
CA ASP A 301 -3.92 5.96 25.79
C ASP A 301 -3.17 5.55 24.51
N CYS A 302 -2.40 6.50 23.98
CA CYS A 302 -1.58 6.31 22.79
C CYS A 302 -0.18 6.87 22.98
N GLU A 303 0.81 6.11 22.55
CA GLU A 303 2.21 6.54 22.50
C GLU A 303 2.53 7.16 21.14
N GLY A 304 3.44 8.13 21.10
CA GLY A 304 3.84 8.81 19.86
C GLY A 304 2.96 10.01 19.48
N LEU A 305 2.18 10.54 20.42
CA LEU A 305 1.43 11.79 20.24
C LEU A 305 2.25 13.01 20.75
N PRO A 306 2.06 14.21 20.16
CA PRO A 306 1.25 14.49 18.97
C PRO A 306 1.82 13.83 17.71
N CYS A 307 0.96 13.58 16.73
CA CYS A 307 1.33 13.16 15.39
C CYS A 307 0.44 13.91 14.40
N ILE A 308 0.96 15.00 13.83
CA ILE A 308 0.20 16.02 13.10
C ILE A 308 0.97 16.43 11.85
N ILE A 309 0.25 16.60 10.74
CA ILE A 309 0.66 17.32 9.55
C ILE A 309 -0.32 18.48 9.38
N ASP A 310 0.08 19.69 9.76
CA ASP A 310 -0.73 20.90 9.66
C ASP A 310 -0.05 21.90 8.72
N PRO A 311 -0.57 22.14 7.50
CA PRO A 311 0.02 23.11 6.57
C PRO A 311 0.11 24.55 7.09
N ALA A 312 -0.65 24.91 8.13
CA ALA A 312 -0.54 26.22 8.77
C ALA A 312 0.69 26.36 9.66
N SER A 313 1.21 25.23 10.18
CA SER A 313 2.28 25.19 11.18
C SER A 313 3.55 24.48 10.68
N ASN A 314 3.41 23.48 9.81
CA ASN A 314 4.47 22.67 9.24
C ASN A 314 4.88 23.19 7.84
N ASP A 315 6.17 23.10 7.53
CA ASP A 315 6.64 23.25 6.17
C ASP A 315 6.46 21.98 5.34
N ILE A 316 6.75 22.09 4.04
CA ILE A 316 6.68 20.94 3.13
C ILE A 316 7.62 19.85 3.66
N ASN A 317 7.13 18.61 3.67
CA ASN A 317 7.83 17.44 4.17
C ASN A 317 8.11 17.41 5.68
N GLU A 318 7.42 18.25 6.46
CA GLU A 318 7.49 18.25 7.92
C GLU A 318 6.24 17.67 8.56
N VAL A 319 6.40 17.13 9.78
CA VAL A 319 5.33 16.71 10.67
C VAL A 319 5.64 17.19 12.09
N THR A 320 4.64 17.28 12.96
CA THR A 320 4.83 17.50 14.40
C THR A 320 4.64 16.18 15.15
N GLY A 321 5.72 15.72 15.77
CA GLY A 321 5.82 14.52 16.60
C GLY A 321 5.96 14.82 18.10
N PRO A 322 6.14 13.79 18.95
CA PRO A 322 6.32 13.93 20.40
C PRO A 322 7.52 14.83 20.80
N ASP A 323 8.58 14.82 19.99
CA ASP A 323 9.81 15.57 20.27
C ASP A 323 9.91 16.90 19.51
N GLY A 324 8.80 17.36 18.90
CA GLY A 324 8.72 18.60 18.13
C GLY A 324 8.55 18.37 16.63
N THR A 325 9.16 19.22 15.80
CA THR A 325 9.11 19.05 14.34
C THR A 325 10.01 17.89 13.91
N GLU A 326 9.43 16.93 13.19
CA GLU A 326 10.09 15.76 12.62
C GLU A 326 9.97 15.78 11.09
N SER A 327 10.76 14.95 10.41
CA SER A 327 10.73 14.83 8.95
C SER A 327 9.79 13.72 8.48
N ASN A 328 9.05 13.99 7.41
CA ASN A 328 8.34 13.03 6.55
C ASN A 328 7.12 12.32 7.16
N PHE A 329 7.19 11.78 8.38
CA PHE A 329 6.10 10.99 8.96
C PHE A 329 6.18 10.91 10.50
N CYS A 330 5.06 10.56 11.12
CA CYS A 330 4.99 10.21 12.55
C CYS A 330 4.16 8.93 12.73
N VAL A 331 4.34 8.24 13.86
CA VAL A 331 3.67 6.97 14.17
C VAL A 331 3.08 7.03 15.57
N VAL A 332 1.83 6.61 15.69
CA VAL A 332 1.12 6.45 16.96
C VAL A 332 0.89 4.97 17.22
N THR A 333 1.11 4.55 18.47
CA THR A 333 0.81 3.20 18.93
C THR A 333 -0.42 3.23 19.83
N ALA A 334 -1.53 2.70 19.35
CA ALA A 334 -2.74 2.46 20.14
C ALA A 334 -2.64 1.05 20.77
N LYS A 335 -2.40 1.02 22.09
CA LYS A 335 -2.15 -0.22 22.83
C LYS A 335 -3.43 -1.00 23.10
N ASN A 336 -3.30 -2.30 23.38
CA ASN A 336 -4.40 -3.12 23.92
C ASN A 336 -5.70 -3.08 23.09
N LYS A 337 -5.60 -3.03 21.76
CA LYS A 337 -6.71 -2.90 20.80
C LYS A 337 -7.51 -1.60 20.94
N ASN A 338 -6.91 -0.56 21.53
CA ASN A 338 -7.47 0.79 21.51
C ASN A 338 -7.55 1.31 20.07
N LYS A 339 -8.37 2.34 19.85
CA LYS A 339 -8.66 2.92 18.54
C LYS A 339 -7.87 4.20 18.33
N ALA A 340 -7.17 4.27 17.20
CA ALA A 340 -6.65 5.50 16.64
C ALA A 340 -7.66 6.10 15.64
N VAL A 341 -7.66 7.42 15.54
CA VAL A 341 -8.51 8.19 14.62
C VAL A 341 -7.62 9.19 13.90
N ILE A 342 -7.62 9.16 12.56
CA ILE A 342 -6.97 10.14 11.67
C ILE A 342 -7.92 11.30 11.40
#